data_AF-A0A8S9A7L8-F1
#
_entry.id   AF-A0A8S9A7L8-F1
#
_cell.length_a   1.000
_cell.length_b   1.000
_cell.length_c   1.000
_cell.angle_alpha   90.00
_cell.angle_beta   90.00
_cell.angle_gamma   90.00
#
_symmetry.space_group_name_H-M   'P 1'
#
loop_
_entity.id
_entity.type
_entity.pdbx_description
1 polymer ?
#
loop_
_entity_poly.entity_id
_entity_poly.type
_entity_poly.pdbx_seq_one_letter_code
_entity_poly.pdbx_strand_id
1 'polypeptide(L)'
;MSADSGDRIIELGCVELLNRKLTGNNLHLYFNPGRDSHEDALKVHGISNEFLKDKPRFAELVDDILQYLQGAELIIHNAAFDVGFLNKELELAA
;
A
#
# COMPACT_ATOMS: atom_id res chain seq x y z
N MET A 1 -0.47 -15.38 1.17
CA MET A 1 -0.11 -14.01 1.58
C MET A 1 -1.17 -13.51 2.53
N SER A 2 -0.82 -13.12 3.75
CA SER A 2 -1.73 -12.50 4.71
C SER A 2 -0.98 -11.54 5.63
N ALA A 3 -1.62 -10.43 6.00
CA ALA A 3 -1.05 -9.43 6.91
C ALA A 3 -0.66 -10.04 8.26
N ASP A 4 -1.44 -11.02 8.74
CA ASP A 4 -1.21 -11.72 10.00
C ASP A 4 0.02 -12.66 9.95
N SER A 5 0.36 -13.15 8.76
CA SER A 5 1.58 -13.94 8.53
C SER A 5 2.86 -13.10 8.38
N GLY A 6 2.76 -11.78 8.62
CA GLY A 6 3.89 -10.84 8.57
C GLY A 6 4.21 -10.30 7.18
N ASP A 7 3.36 -10.56 6.18
CA ASP A 7 3.48 -9.90 4.87
C ASP A 7 3.23 -8.39 5.03
N ARG A 8 3.92 -7.58 4.23
CA ARG A 8 3.93 -6.11 4.33
C ARG A 8 3.47 -5.49 3.02
N ILE A 9 2.93 -4.27 3.09
CA ILE A 9 2.58 -3.50 1.89
C ILE A 9 3.87 -3.06 1.18
N ILE A 10 3.96 -3.29 -0.13
CA ILE A 10 5.11 -2.90 -0.98
C ILE A 10 4.75 -1.83 -2.02
N GLU A 11 3.47 -1.66 -2.31
CA GLU A 11 2.93 -0.70 -3.28
C GLU A 11 1.54 -0.27 -2.84
N LEU A 12 1.23 1.01 -2.98
CA LEU A 12 -0.11 1.57 -2.80
C LEU A 12 -0.43 2.41 -4.03
N GLY A 13 -1.48 2.02 -4.76
CA GLY A 13 -2.03 2.76 -5.89
C GLY A 13 -3.46 3.19 -5.59
N CYS A 14 -3.72 4.49 -5.60
CA CYS A 14 -5.04 5.07 -5.46
C CYS A 14 -5.31 6.02 -6.62
N VAL A 15 -6.52 5.93 -7.16
CA VAL A 15 -7.02 6.85 -8.19
C VAL A 15 -8.14 7.68 -7.59
N GLU A 16 -8.04 9.00 -7.71
CA GLU A 16 -9.07 9.90 -7.20
C GLU A 16 -10.21 10.05 -8.21
N LEU A 17 -11.44 9.87 -7.72
CA LEU A 17 -12.66 10.06 -8.48
C LEU A 17 -13.55 11.12 -7.84
N LEU A 18 -13.88 12.15 -8.59
CA LEU A 18 -14.90 13.14 -8.21
C LEU A 18 -16.00 13.15 -9.27
N ASN A 19 -17.26 13.04 -8.83
CA ASN A 19 -18.42 12.97 -9.74
C ASN A 19 -18.25 11.92 -10.85
N ARG A 20 -17.68 10.76 -10.50
CA ARG A 20 -17.39 9.62 -11.41
C ARG A 20 -16.42 9.96 -12.54
N LYS A 21 -15.60 11.00 -12.39
CA LYS A 21 -14.51 11.34 -13.30
C LYS A 21 -13.19 11.23 -12.58
N LEU A 22 -12.19 10.69 -13.28
CA LEU A 22 -10.80 10.69 -12.82
C LEU A 22 -10.30 12.13 -12.77
N THR A 23 -9.74 12.53 -11.64
CA THR A 23 -9.20 13.89 -11.47
C THR A 23 -7.74 13.98 -11.91
N GLY A 24 -7.04 12.84 -11.95
CA GLY A 24 -5.60 12.76 -12.23
C GLY A 24 -4.72 12.98 -11.00
N ASN A 25 -5.30 13.30 -9.85
CA ASN A 25 -4.61 13.38 -8.56
C ASN A 25 -4.39 11.96 -8.00
N ASN A 26 -3.62 11.13 -8.71
CA ASN A 26 -3.40 9.74 -8.32
C ASN A 26 -2.28 9.67 -7.28
N LEU A 27 -2.50 8.89 -6.23
CA LEU A 27 -1.46 8.55 -5.26
C LEU A 27 -0.85 7.21 -5.66
N HIS A 28 0.44 7.21 -5.98
CA HIS A 28 1.16 5.98 -6.31
C HIS A 28 2.48 5.95 -5.56
N LEU A 29 2.59 5.02 -4.60
CA LEU A 29 3.71 4.89 -3.68
C LEU A 29 4.26 3.47 -3.70
N TYR A 30 5.56 3.36 -3.46
CA TYR A 30 6.26 2.10 -3.23
C TYR A 30 6.91 2.14 -1.85
N PHE A 31 6.96 0.99 -1.17
CA PHE A 31 7.48 0.90 0.20
C PHE A 31 8.56 -0.16 0.35
N ASN A 32 9.54 0.13 1.18
CA ASN A 32 10.48 -0.87 1.65
C ASN A 32 9.85 -1.70 2.78
N PRO A 33 9.57 -3.01 2.58
CA PRO A 33 8.97 -3.84 3.61
C PRO A 33 9.95 -4.21 4.74
N GLY A 34 11.24 -3.85 4.63
CA GLY A 34 12.28 -4.14 5.61
C GLY A 34 12.64 -5.63 5.73
N ARG A 35 12.17 -6.46 4.78
CA ARG A 35 12.38 -7.89 4.69
C ARG A 35 12.52 -8.32 3.24
N ASP A 36 13.10 -9.48 3.01
CA ASP A 36 13.10 -10.06 1.67
C ASP A 36 11.69 -10.53 1.27
N SER A 37 11.27 -10.16 0.06
CA SER A 37 10.06 -10.71 -0.57
C SER A 37 10.25 -12.20 -0.85
N HIS A 38 9.17 -12.97 -0.69
CA HIS A 38 9.15 -14.37 -1.12
C HIS A 38 9.35 -14.46 -2.65
N GLU A 39 10.09 -15.46 -3.13
CA GLU A 39 10.30 -15.68 -4.57
C GLU A 39 8.98 -15.79 -5.37
N ASP A 40 7.92 -16.28 -4.74
CA ASP A 40 6.60 -16.38 -5.37
C ASP A 40 5.91 -15.04 -5.53
N ALA A 41 6.17 -14.07 -4.64
CA ALA A 41 5.65 -12.71 -4.75
C ALA A 41 6.30 -12.00 -5.94
N LEU A 42 7.63 -12.13 -6.09
CA LEU A 42 8.39 -11.59 -7.23
C LEU A 42 7.81 -12.05 -8.58
N LYS A 43 7.37 -13.31 -8.68
CA LYS A 43 6.77 -13.86 -9.91
C LYS A 43 5.39 -13.29 -10.24
N VAL A 44 4.66 -12.77 -9.26
CA VAL A 44 3.31 -12.24 -9.44
C VAL A 44 3.35 -10.74 -9.73
N HIS A 45 4.02 -9.95 -8.90
CA HIS A 45 4.04 -8.49 -9.02
C HIS A 45 5.24 -7.96 -9.82
N GLY A 46 6.30 -8.74 -10.02
CA GLY A 46 7.47 -8.35 -10.82
C GLY A 46 8.39 -7.30 -10.17
N ILE A 47 8.17 -6.99 -8.89
CA ILE A 47 8.91 -5.95 -8.16
C ILE A 47 10.05 -6.60 -7.38
N SER A 48 11.30 -6.23 -7.67
CA SER A 48 12.47 -6.77 -6.99
C SER A 48 12.71 -6.12 -5.63
N ASN A 49 13.28 -6.88 -4.69
CA ASN A 49 13.74 -6.33 -3.40
C ASN A 49 14.72 -5.18 -3.59
N GLU A 50 15.54 -5.23 -4.65
CA GLU A 50 16.48 -4.15 -4.97
C GLU A 50 15.77 -2.84 -5.32
N PHE A 51 14.64 -2.89 -6.04
CA PHE A 51 13.86 -1.70 -6.36
C PHE A 51 13.18 -1.08 -5.13
N LEU A 52 12.81 -1.91 -4.16
CA LEU A 52 12.14 -1.47 -2.93
C LEU A 52 13.13 -1.02 -1.86
N LYS A 53 14.42 -1.36 -1.97
CA LYS A 53 15.41 -1.11 -0.93
C LYS A 53 15.64 0.38 -0.65
N ASP A 54 15.57 1.23 -1.68
CA ASP A 54 15.73 2.69 -1.57
C ASP A 54 14.42 3.43 -1.25
N LYS A 55 13.29 2.72 -1.22
CA LYS A 55 11.98 3.32 -0.99
C LYS A 55 11.74 3.58 0.50
N PRO A 56 10.90 4.58 0.84
CA PRO A 56 10.53 4.82 2.24
C PRO A 56 9.77 3.63 2.82
N ARG A 57 9.78 3.49 4.15
CA ARG A 57 8.90 2.55 4.86
C ARG A 57 7.49 3.12 4.92
N PHE A 58 6.50 2.25 5.06
CA PHE A 58 5.10 2.67 5.19
C PHE A 58 4.89 3.72 6.29
N ALA A 59 5.51 3.52 7.45
CA ALA A 59 5.41 4.44 8.59
C ALA A 59 5.93 5.86 8.30
N GLU A 60 6.77 6.06 7.28
CA GLU A 60 7.30 7.38 6.92
C GLU A 60 6.32 8.20 6.08
N LEU A 61 5.33 7.55 5.43
CA LEU A 61 4.35 8.19 4.55
C LEU A 61 2.91 8.01 5.03
N VAL A 62 2.72 7.43 6.22
CA VAL A 62 1.40 7.08 6.74
C VAL A 62 0.51 8.31 6.91
N ASP A 63 1.08 9.42 7.36
CA ASP A 63 0.33 10.68 7.54
C ASP A 63 -0.15 11.25 6.21
N ASP A 64 0.68 11.22 5.16
CA ASP A 64 0.31 11.66 3.81
C ASP A 64 -0.80 10.78 3.21
N ILE A 65 -0.72 9.47 3.43
CA ILE A 65 -1.74 8.51 2.98
C ILE A 65 -3.06 8.80 3.69
N LEU A 66 -3.04 8.93 5.02
CA LEU A 66 -4.25 9.21 5.79
C LEU A 66 -4.87 10.55 5.41
N GLN A 67 -4.05 11.57 5.16
CA GLN A 67 -4.52 12.86 4.69
C GLN A 67 -5.18 12.76 3.31
N TYR A 68 -4.59 12.02 2.38
CA TYR A 68 -5.15 11.81 1.05
C TYR A 68 -6.48 11.04 1.08
N LEU A 69 -6.61 10.06 1.97
CA LEU A 69 -7.83 9.25 2.11
C LEU A 69 -8.90 9.92 2.99
N GLN A 70 -8.57 11.03 3.66
CA GLN A 70 -9.46 11.65 4.64
C GLN A 70 -10.78 12.11 4.01
N GLY A 71 -11.89 11.54 4.50
CA GLY A 71 -13.23 11.89 4.02
C GLY A 71 -13.62 11.27 2.68
N ALA A 72 -12.75 10.44 2.08
CA ALA A 72 -13.04 9.70 0.86
C ALA A 72 -13.74 8.36 1.16
N GLU A 73 -14.57 7.91 0.21
CA GLU A 73 -15.07 6.53 0.20
C GLU A 73 -14.07 5.63 -0.53
N LEU A 74 -13.60 4.58 0.13
CA LEU A 74 -12.64 3.64 -0.45
C LEU A 74 -13.37 2.55 -1.25
N ILE A 75 -13.14 2.54 -2.56
CA ILE A 75 -13.68 1.53 -3.46
C ILE A 75 -12.54 0.57 -3.84
N ILE A 76 -12.58 -0.65 -3.28
CA ILE A 76 -11.53 -1.65 -3.45
C ILE A 76 -12.15 -2.99 -3.80
N HIS A 77 -11.62 -3.65 -4.83
CA HIS A 77 -12.03 -5.02 -5.14
C HIS A 77 -11.40 -5.96 -4.10
N ASN A 78 -12.22 -6.74 -3.37
CA ASN A 78 -11.80 -7.54 -2.21
C ASN A 78 -11.29 -6.71 -1.02
N ALA A 79 -11.98 -5.60 -0.72
CA ALA A 79 -11.60 -4.62 0.31
C ALA A 79 -11.17 -5.21 1.67
N ALA A 80 -11.74 -6.33 2.12
CA ALA A 80 -11.37 -6.95 3.40
C ALA A 80 -9.88 -7.34 3.46
N PHE A 81 -9.29 -7.72 2.32
CA PHE A 81 -7.87 -8.04 2.23
C PHE A 81 -7.02 -6.78 2.38
N ASP A 82 -7.19 -5.80 1.50
CA ASP A 82 -6.40 -4.56 1.48
C ASP A 82 -6.55 -3.75 2.77
N VAL A 83 -7.79 -3.63 3.30
CA VAL A 83 -8.05 -2.97 4.58
C VAL A 83 -7.37 -3.72 5.73
N GLY A 84 -7.31 -5.06 5.68
CA GLY A 84 -6.56 -5.84 6.65
C GLY A 84 -5.07 -5.49 6.68
N PHE A 85 -4.45 -5.34 5.51
CA PHE A 85 -3.06 -4.88 5.40
C PHE A 85 -2.88 -3.44 5.86
N LEU A 86 -3.75 -2.52 5.44
CA LEU A 86 -3.69 -1.11 5.85
C LEU A 86 -3.79 -0.97 7.37
N ASN A 87 -4.77 -1.63 7.99
CA ASN A 87 -4.91 -1.62 9.44
C ASN A 87 -3.68 -2.21 10.13
N LYS A 88 -3.10 -3.28 9.57
CA LYS A 88 -1.90 -3.88 10.16
C LYS A 88 -0.69 -2.97 10.09
N GLU A 89 -0.49 -2.28 8.96
CA GLU A 89 0.59 -1.30 8.83
C GLU A 89 0.36 -0.09 9.75
N LEU A 90 -0.89 0.35 9.94
CA LEU A 90 -1.25 1.41 10.88
C LEU A 90 -0.96 1.00 12.33
N GLU A 91 -1.27 -0.23 12.74
CA GLU A 91 -0.92 -0.77 14.05
C GLU A 91 0.60 -0.80 14.31
N LEU A 92 1.40 -1.03 13.26
CA LEU A 92 2.87 -1.09 13.36
C LEU A 92 3.54 0.28 13.28
N ALA A 93 2.85 1.28 12.73
CA ALA A 93 3.34 2.65 12.57
C ALA A 93 3.01 3.55 13.79
N ALA A 94 2.01 3.16 14.59
CA ALA A 94 1.64 3.82 15.85
C ALA A 94 2.61 3.49 16.99
#